data_AF-A0A7S1U0K6-F1
#
_entry.id   AF-A0A7S1U0K6-F1
#
_cell.length_a   1.000
_cell.length_b   1.000
_cell.length_c   1.000
_cell.angle_alpha   90.00
_cell.angle_beta   90.00
_cell.angle_gamma   90.00
#
_symmetry.space_group_name_H-M   'P 1'
#
loop_
_entity.id
_entity.type
_entity.pdbx_description
1 polymer ?
#
loop_
_entity_poly.entity_id
_entity_poly.type
_entity_poly.pdbx_seq_one_letter_code
_entity_poly.pdbx_strand_id
1 'polypeptide(L)'
;ESAGTSKGAAERAYHPEDVIRSGGTVTPDVEWYIAQQILPPISRLCEPIAGTSQPMLAAALGLDAKRYAGVGGNDDEAMDIGMTPMSQLDDKERFRDCTKLKVRCLACTVESEFPGVYHVVAKPGMAPTSGSGLRCTECDAPFLGAPNAASCFARLSNKINLAVRAHQQQYYNPVLTCDDASCGFITRQQSVLGANCMNSGCRGGRLRAAFDEKKLYNQLKYYESLVDEPRALTKLQDSGGPTPTPLTSDESIVFGLLKRQVKEMVNNSAYNWIRPSLWAAVFGTSS
;
A
#
# COMPACT_ATOMS: atom_id res chain seq x y z
N GLU A 1 -19.54 -2.11 -28.85
CA GLU A 1 -18.13 -1.74 -28.64
C GLU A 1 -18.03 -0.22 -28.63
N SER A 2 -17.95 0.38 -27.44
CA SER A 2 -18.00 1.82 -27.26
C SER A 2 -16.59 2.37 -27.24
N ALA A 3 -16.17 3.00 -28.35
CA ALA A 3 -14.90 3.68 -28.46
C ALA A 3 -14.82 4.81 -27.42
N GLY A 4 -13.95 4.65 -26.43
CA GLY A 4 -13.70 5.63 -25.38
C GLY A 4 -13.12 6.91 -25.96
N THR A 5 -13.94 7.97 -26.04
CA THR A 5 -13.46 9.32 -26.36
C THR A 5 -12.78 9.90 -25.12
N SER A 6 -11.52 10.30 -25.26
CA SER A 6 -10.60 10.76 -24.19
C SER A 6 -10.88 12.19 -23.68
N LYS A 7 -12.16 12.57 -23.54
CA LYS A 7 -12.57 13.88 -23.02
C LYS A 7 -13.09 13.75 -21.59
N GLY A 8 -12.79 14.74 -20.74
CA GLY A 8 -13.20 14.73 -19.33
C GLY A 8 -14.72 14.73 -19.16
N ALA A 9 -15.23 14.22 -18.03
CA ALA A 9 -16.68 14.12 -17.80
C ALA A 9 -17.43 15.46 -17.95
N ALA A 10 -16.80 16.57 -17.56
CA ALA A 10 -17.35 17.92 -17.71
C ALA A 10 -17.51 18.35 -19.19
N GLU A 11 -16.64 17.89 -20.08
CA GLU A 11 -16.68 18.20 -21.52
C GLU A 11 -17.70 17.34 -22.28
N ARG A 12 -18.29 16.34 -21.60
CA ARG A 12 -19.34 15.45 -22.13
C ARG A 12 -20.73 15.80 -21.59
N ALA A 13 -20.88 16.93 -20.90
CA ALA A 13 -22.15 17.41 -20.37
C ALA A 13 -22.94 18.18 -21.45
N TYR A 14 -24.15 17.72 -21.74
CA TYR A 14 -25.06 18.34 -22.71
C TYR A 14 -26.42 18.62 -22.05
N HIS A 15 -27.13 19.64 -22.52
CA HIS A 15 -28.51 19.90 -22.10
C HIS A 15 -29.44 18.82 -22.69
N PRO A 16 -30.47 18.34 -21.96
CA PRO A 16 -31.37 17.28 -22.46
C PRO A 16 -32.02 17.59 -23.81
N GLU A 17 -32.35 18.86 -24.06
CA GLU A 17 -32.94 19.30 -25.34
C GLU A 17 -31.95 19.17 -26.52
N ASP A 18 -30.66 19.39 -26.29
CA ASP A 18 -29.63 19.25 -27.32
C ASP A 18 -29.40 17.78 -27.68
N VAL A 19 -29.53 16.88 -26.70
CA VAL A 19 -29.46 15.43 -26.91
C VAL A 19 -30.65 14.96 -27.76
N ILE A 20 -31.87 15.42 -27.45
CA ILE A 20 -33.08 15.09 -28.23
C ILE A 20 -32.96 15.63 -29.66
N ARG A 21 -32.51 16.89 -29.81
CA ARG A 21 -32.33 17.54 -31.12
C ARG A 21 -31.22 16.90 -31.96
N SER A 22 -30.26 16.20 -31.33
CA SER A 22 -29.16 15.52 -32.04
C SER A 22 -29.58 14.28 -32.84
N GLY A 23 -30.84 13.84 -32.73
CA GLY A 23 -31.40 12.75 -33.54
C GLY A 23 -30.69 11.41 -33.35
N GLY A 24 -30.03 11.19 -32.20
CA GLY A 24 -29.27 9.97 -31.89
C GLY A 24 -27.76 10.06 -32.14
N THR A 25 -27.25 11.23 -32.53
CA THR A 25 -25.80 11.45 -32.68
C THR A 25 -25.09 11.50 -31.32
N VAL A 26 -25.76 12.02 -30.29
CA VAL A 26 -25.28 12.01 -28.90
C VAL A 26 -26.18 11.07 -28.11
N THR A 27 -25.61 9.98 -27.61
CA THR A 27 -26.33 9.00 -26.79
C THR A 27 -25.94 9.13 -25.31
N PRO A 28 -26.87 8.93 -24.36
CA PRO A 28 -26.55 8.89 -22.94
C PRO A 28 -25.49 7.84 -22.61
N ASP A 29 -24.49 8.23 -21.81
CA ASP A 29 -23.46 7.32 -21.30
C ASP A 29 -24.02 6.51 -20.12
N VAL A 30 -24.67 5.39 -20.41
CA VAL A 30 -25.31 4.52 -19.42
C VAL A 30 -24.32 4.04 -18.36
N GLU A 31 -23.10 3.68 -18.76
CA GLU A 31 -22.05 3.22 -17.85
C GLU A 31 -21.68 4.32 -16.84
N TRP A 32 -21.55 5.57 -17.29
CA TRP A 32 -21.28 6.71 -16.41
C TRP A 32 -22.39 6.95 -15.39
N TYR A 33 -23.67 6.87 -15.79
CA TYR A 33 -24.78 7.03 -14.84
C TYR A 33 -24.83 5.90 -13.81
N ILE A 34 -24.63 4.64 -14.25
CA ILE A 34 -24.57 3.51 -13.33
C ILE A 34 -23.42 3.70 -12.33
N ALA A 35 -22.23 4.05 -12.82
CA ALA A 35 -21.02 4.24 -12.01
C ALA A 35 -21.12 5.40 -11.02
N GLN A 36 -21.60 6.57 -11.47
CA GLN A 36 -21.48 7.82 -10.72
C GLN A 36 -22.76 8.19 -9.95
N GLN A 37 -23.93 7.72 -10.38
CA GLN A 37 -25.21 8.12 -9.78
C GLN A 37 -25.96 6.96 -9.13
N ILE A 38 -25.89 5.74 -9.68
CA ILE A 38 -26.66 4.59 -9.17
C ILE A 38 -25.86 3.77 -8.15
N LEU A 39 -24.61 3.44 -8.47
CA LEU A 39 -23.74 2.63 -7.61
C LEU A 39 -23.47 3.30 -6.25
N PRO A 40 -23.17 4.61 -6.13
CA PRO A 40 -22.84 5.18 -4.82
C PRO A 40 -23.99 5.15 -3.80
N PRO A 41 -25.26 5.49 -4.15
CA PRO A 41 -26.38 5.34 -3.22
C PRO A 41 -26.65 3.89 -2.81
N ILE A 42 -26.58 2.94 -3.74
CA ILE A 42 -26.78 1.51 -3.45
C ILE A 42 -25.66 1.02 -2.53
N SER A 43 -24.41 1.37 -2.82
CA SER A 43 -23.27 1.01 -1.99
C SER A 43 -23.44 1.51 -0.56
N ARG A 44 -23.89 2.75 -0.36
CA ARG A 44 -24.14 3.31 0.97
C ARG A 44 -25.29 2.61 1.73
N LEU A 45 -26.34 2.21 1.02
CA LEU A 45 -27.46 1.48 1.61
C LEU A 45 -27.08 0.04 1.98
N CYS A 46 -26.23 -0.58 1.18
CA CYS A 46 -25.76 -1.94 1.39
C CYS A 46 -24.52 -2.02 2.30
N GLU A 47 -23.82 -0.91 2.55
CA GLU A 47 -22.62 -0.85 3.41
C GLU A 47 -22.79 -1.55 4.78
N PRO A 48 -23.93 -1.45 5.48
CA PRO A 48 -24.12 -2.16 6.75
C PRO A 48 -24.41 -3.67 6.63
N ILE A 49 -24.60 -4.20 5.41
CA ILE A 49 -25.01 -5.59 5.17
C ILE A 49 -23.76 -6.46 5.02
N ALA A 50 -23.53 -7.32 6.01
CA ALA A 50 -22.41 -8.27 6.02
C ALA A 50 -22.41 -9.16 4.75
N GLY A 51 -21.22 -9.34 4.16
CA GLY A 51 -21.02 -10.13 2.95
C GLY A 51 -21.32 -9.40 1.64
N THR A 52 -21.62 -8.11 1.67
CA THR A 52 -21.71 -7.27 0.48
C THR A 52 -20.45 -6.42 0.31
N SER A 53 -19.98 -6.27 -0.94
CA SER A 53 -18.82 -5.43 -1.25
C SER A 53 -19.10 -4.56 -2.48
N GLN A 54 -18.52 -3.37 -2.54
CA GLN A 54 -18.70 -2.45 -3.68
C GLN A 54 -18.35 -3.09 -5.04
N PRO A 55 -17.31 -3.94 -5.17
CA PRO A 55 -17.02 -4.68 -6.41
C PRO A 55 -18.12 -5.70 -6.78
N MET A 56 -18.72 -6.37 -5.81
CA MET A 56 -19.84 -7.30 -6.06
C MET A 56 -21.09 -6.54 -6.52
N LEU A 57 -21.38 -5.39 -5.90
CA LEU A 57 -22.48 -4.53 -6.30
C LEU A 57 -22.25 -3.94 -7.71
N ALA A 58 -21.02 -3.53 -8.03
CA ALA A 58 -20.65 -3.08 -9.36
C ALA A 58 -20.82 -4.19 -10.41
N ALA A 59 -20.39 -5.42 -10.10
CA ALA A 59 -20.58 -6.58 -10.98
C ALA A 59 -22.08 -6.87 -11.23
N ALA A 60 -22.90 -6.80 -10.19
CA ALA A 60 -24.35 -7.00 -10.30
C ALA A 60 -25.04 -5.94 -11.16
N LEU A 61 -24.49 -4.72 -11.21
CA LEU A 61 -24.96 -3.62 -12.06
C LEU A 61 -24.37 -3.64 -13.48
N GLY A 62 -23.57 -4.65 -13.83
CA GLY A 62 -22.96 -4.79 -15.17
C GLY A 62 -21.71 -3.95 -15.38
N LEU A 63 -21.10 -3.42 -14.32
CA LEU A 63 -19.83 -2.70 -14.37
C LEU A 63 -18.64 -3.65 -14.17
N ASP A 64 -17.46 -3.28 -14.68
CA ASP A 64 -16.23 -4.05 -14.46
C ASP A 64 -15.79 -3.95 -12.99
N ALA A 65 -16.01 -5.03 -12.23
CA ALA A 65 -15.68 -5.16 -10.81
C ALA A 65 -14.22 -4.78 -10.49
N LYS A 66 -13.28 -5.00 -11.43
CA LYS A 66 -11.86 -4.70 -11.20
C LYS A 66 -11.58 -3.20 -11.04
N ARG A 67 -12.38 -2.35 -11.68
CA ARG A 67 -12.25 -0.88 -11.56
C ARG A 67 -12.68 -0.36 -10.19
N TYR A 68 -13.55 -1.10 -9.50
CA TYR A 68 -14.14 -0.69 -8.23
C TYR A 68 -13.50 -1.39 -7.02
N ALA A 69 -12.61 -2.36 -7.25
CA ALA A 69 -11.85 -3.06 -6.22
C ALA A 69 -10.88 -2.19 -5.41
N GLY A 70 -10.58 -0.96 -5.86
CA GLY A 70 -9.71 -0.01 -5.15
C GLY A 70 -10.35 1.35 -4.83
N VAL A 71 -11.62 1.57 -5.20
CA VAL A 71 -12.33 2.86 -5.01
C VAL A 71 -13.31 2.79 -3.84
N GLY A 72 -13.76 1.59 -3.48
CA GLY A 72 -14.63 1.35 -2.34
C GLY A 72 -13.87 0.80 -1.15
N GLY A 73 -13.87 1.54 -0.04
CA GLY A 73 -13.33 1.07 1.21
C GLY A 73 -12.00 1.72 1.55
N ASN A 74 -12.08 2.81 2.30
CA ASN A 74 -11.11 2.99 3.38
C ASN A 74 -11.16 1.71 4.23
N ASP A 75 -10.00 1.37 4.77
CA ASP A 75 -9.61 0.20 5.56
C ASP A 75 -10.37 0.06 6.92
N ASP A 76 -11.66 0.43 6.93
CA ASP A 76 -12.62 0.35 8.04
C ASP A 76 -13.44 -0.97 7.98
N GLU A 77 -13.06 -1.92 7.13
CA GLU A 77 -13.54 -3.32 7.12
C GLU A 77 -13.00 -4.12 8.33
N ALA A 78 -12.86 -3.46 9.48
CA ALA A 78 -12.42 -4.02 10.76
C ALA A 78 -13.44 -3.77 11.89
N MET A 79 -14.70 -3.53 11.54
CA MET A 79 -15.79 -3.35 12.51
C MET A 79 -16.80 -4.52 12.52
N ASP A 80 -16.37 -5.74 12.18
CA ASP A 80 -17.15 -6.95 12.52
C ASP A 80 -16.30 -8.24 12.63
N ILE A 81 -16.23 -8.80 13.86
CA ILE A 81 -16.00 -10.23 14.22
C ILE A 81 -14.62 -10.88 13.95
N GLY A 82 -13.60 -10.18 13.41
CA GLY A 82 -12.29 -10.81 13.15
C GLY A 82 -11.08 -9.89 13.33
N MET A 83 -10.89 -9.30 14.51
CA MET A 83 -9.76 -8.40 14.78
C MET A 83 -8.45 -9.20 14.96
N THR A 84 -7.95 -9.84 13.90
CA THR A 84 -6.57 -10.35 13.88
C THR A 84 -5.65 -9.12 13.85
N PRO A 85 -4.86 -8.87 14.91
CA PRO A 85 -3.92 -7.76 14.92
C PRO A 85 -3.02 -7.84 13.69
N MET A 86 -2.66 -6.70 13.09
CA MET A 86 -1.74 -6.70 11.93
C MET A 86 -0.39 -7.39 12.21
N SER A 87 -0.02 -7.58 13.48
CA SER A 87 1.14 -8.38 13.89
C SER A 87 0.99 -9.88 13.66
N GLN A 88 -0.23 -10.38 13.57
CA GLN A 88 -0.57 -11.80 13.37
C GLN A 88 -0.97 -12.11 11.91
N LEU A 89 -1.18 -11.09 11.08
CA LEU A 89 -1.39 -11.28 9.64
C LEU A 89 -0.12 -11.81 8.97
N ASP A 90 -0.29 -12.64 7.93
CA ASP A 90 0.84 -13.04 7.09
C ASP A 90 1.47 -11.82 6.41
N ASP A 91 2.77 -11.88 6.20
CA ASP A 91 3.54 -10.78 5.60
C ASP A 91 3.05 -10.41 4.20
N LYS A 92 2.53 -11.38 3.42
CA LYS A 92 1.99 -11.13 2.09
C LYS A 92 0.76 -10.24 2.13
N GLU A 93 -0.12 -10.48 3.10
CA GLU A 93 -1.34 -9.70 3.30
C GLU A 93 -1.01 -8.37 3.95
N ARG A 94 -0.23 -8.39 5.03
CA ARG A 94 0.15 -7.20 5.78
C ARG A 94 0.85 -6.17 4.91
N PHE A 95 1.79 -6.58 4.07
CA PHE A 95 2.60 -5.67 3.25
C PHE A 95 2.14 -5.62 1.78
N ARG A 96 0.89 -6.01 1.51
CA ARG A 96 0.29 -5.99 0.17
C ARG A 96 0.30 -4.59 -0.43
N ASP A 97 -0.16 -3.60 0.34
CA ASP A 97 -0.31 -2.22 -0.13
C ASP A 97 0.95 -1.36 0.08
N CYS A 98 2.02 -1.96 0.63
CA CYS A 98 3.30 -1.29 0.77
C CYS A 98 4.01 -1.16 -0.58
N THR A 99 4.64 -0.01 -0.80
CA THR A 99 5.51 0.23 -1.94
C THR A 99 6.78 -0.60 -1.80
N LYS A 100 7.03 -1.48 -2.77
CA LYS A 100 8.20 -2.36 -2.75
C LYS A 100 9.49 -1.56 -2.98
N LEU A 101 10.55 -1.90 -2.23
CA LEU A 101 11.84 -1.25 -2.37
C LEU A 101 12.50 -1.69 -3.68
N LYS A 102 12.80 -0.76 -4.58
CA LYS A 102 13.48 -1.05 -5.85
C LYS A 102 14.96 -0.69 -5.76
N VAL A 103 15.82 -1.58 -6.25
CA VAL A 103 17.27 -1.42 -6.25
C VAL A 103 17.83 -1.68 -7.64
N ARG A 104 18.77 -0.84 -8.07
CA ARG A 104 19.47 -0.99 -9.35
C ARG A 104 20.80 -1.71 -9.15
N CYS A 105 21.04 -2.78 -9.90
CA CYS A 105 22.36 -3.44 -9.93
C CYS A 105 23.39 -2.58 -10.69
N LEU A 106 24.65 -2.51 -10.25
CA LEU A 106 25.70 -1.81 -11.00
C LEU A 106 26.37 -2.67 -12.08
N ALA A 107 26.24 -4.00 -12.00
CA ALA A 107 26.81 -4.90 -12.99
C ALA A 107 25.93 -4.98 -14.25
N CYS A 108 24.63 -5.25 -14.09
CA CYS A 108 23.70 -5.38 -15.22
C CYS A 108 22.80 -4.16 -15.45
N THR A 109 22.83 -3.15 -14.57
CA THR A 109 22.00 -1.92 -14.63
C THR A 109 20.49 -2.11 -14.52
N VAL A 110 20.01 -3.35 -14.37
CA VAL A 110 18.59 -3.67 -14.17
C VAL A 110 18.13 -3.20 -12.79
N GLU A 111 16.95 -2.59 -12.74
CA GLU A 111 16.25 -2.24 -11.51
C GLU A 111 15.25 -3.35 -11.17
N SER A 112 15.42 -3.96 -9.99
CA SER A 112 14.58 -5.04 -9.51
C SER A 112 14.07 -4.75 -8.10
N GLU A 113 13.04 -5.46 -7.67
CA GLU A 113 12.58 -5.40 -6.29
C GLU A 113 13.62 -6.03 -5.37
N PHE A 114 13.87 -5.40 -4.23
CA PHE A 114 14.78 -5.92 -3.22
C PHE A 114 14.08 -7.07 -2.49
N PRO A 115 14.59 -8.32 -2.58
CA PRO A 115 13.88 -9.48 -2.09
C PRO A 115 13.95 -9.65 -0.57
N GLY A 116 14.78 -8.86 0.12
CA GLY A 116 15.03 -8.96 1.55
C GLY A 116 16.36 -9.64 1.86
N VAL A 117 16.47 -10.34 2.99
CA VAL A 117 17.72 -11.03 3.39
C VAL A 117 18.00 -12.26 2.53
N TYR A 118 16.96 -13.01 2.20
CA TYR A 118 17.04 -14.20 1.37
C TYR A 118 16.02 -14.13 0.24
N HIS A 119 16.36 -14.73 -0.89
CA HIS A 119 15.43 -14.95 -1.99
C HIS A 119 15.49 -16.41 -2.44
N VAL A 120 14.38 -16.93 -2.96
CA VAL A 120 14.33 -18.30 -3.49
C VAL A 120 14.69 -18.24 -4.97
N VAL A 121 15.77 -18.92 -5.33
CA VAL A 121 16.21 -19.13 -6.70
C VAL A 121 15.67 -20.48 -7.16
N ALA A 122 14.69 -20.44 -8.07
CA ALA A 122 14.17 -21.63 -8.72
C ALA A 122 14.75 -21.75 -10.13
N LYS A 123 15.64 -22.71 -10.36
CA LYS A 123 16.16 -23.05 -11.71
C LYS A 123 15.39 -24.24 -12.26
N PRO A 124 15.00 -24.24 -13.55
CA PRO A 124 14.30 -25.38 -14.14
C PRO A 124 15.15 -26.65 -14.05
N GLY A 125 14.60 -27.69 -13.43
CA GLY A 125 15.27 -28.98 -13.24
C GLY A 125 16.16 -29.11 -12.00
N MET A 126 16.23 -28.09 -11.14
CA MET A 126 16.94 -28.16 -9.85
C MET A 126 15.98 -27.88 -8.69
N ALA A 127 16.24 -28.49 -7.53
CA ALA A 127 15.52 -28.13 -6.31
C ALA A 127 15.69 -26.61 -6.03
N PRO A 128 14.65 -25.92 -5.56
CA PRO A 128 14.75 -24.51 -5.22
C PRO A 128 15.87 -24.32 -4.18
N THR A 129 16.71 -23.31 -4.37
CA THR A 129 17.76 -22.95 -3.43
C THR A 129 17.50 -21.56 -2.89
N SER A 130 17.90 -21.26 -1.67
CA SER A 130 17.93 -19.88 -1.21
C SER A 130 19.21 -19.19 -1.70
N GLY A 131 19.15 -17.87 -1.86
CA GLY A 131 20.32 -17.03 -2.14
C GLY A 131 20.28 -15.76 -1.30
N SER A 132 21.46 -15.21 -1.00
CA SER A 132 21.58 -13.91 -0.33
C SER A 132 20.88 -12.81 -1.13
N GLY A 133 20.04 -12.00 -0.50
CA GLY A 133 19.37 -10.88 -1.15
C GLY A 133 20.29 -9.70 -1.51
N LEU A 134 21.57 -9.76 -1.13
CA LEU A 134 22.60 -8.86 -1.63
C LEU A 134 23.16 -9.29 -2.99
N ARG A 135 22.74 -10.44 -3.52
CA ARG A 135 23.05 -10.85 -4.90
C ARG A 135 21.98 -10.35 -5.85
N CYS A 136 22.39 -9.97 -7.06
CA CYS A 136 21.46 -9.56 -8.09
C CYS A 136 20.62 -10.75 -8.58
N THR A 137 19.30 -10.59 -8.65
CA THR A 137 18.39 -11.65 -9.12
C THR A 137 18.58 -12.01 -10.60
N GLU A 138 19.08 -11.07 -11.41
CA GLU A 138 19.24 -11.26 -12.87
C GLU A 138 20.63 -11.79 -13.26
N CYS A 139 21.70 -11.23 -12.68
CA CYS A 139 23.08 -11.55 -13.08
C CYS A 139 23.90 -12.25 -11.99
N ASP A 140 23.30 -12.54 -10.82
CA ASP A 140 23.96 -13.15 -9.65
C ASP A 140 25.22 -12.42 -9.16
N ALA A 141 25.41 -11.16 -9.57
CA ALA A 141 26.53 -10.34 -9.12
C ALA A 141 26.41 -10.10 -7.61
N PRO A 142 27.49 -10.33 -6.83
CA PRO A 142 27.50 -10.08 -5.39
C PRO A 142 27.32 -8.57 -5.12
N PHE A 143 26.79 -8.25 -3.94
CA PHE A 143 26.59 -6.87 -3.49
C PHE A 143 25.85 -5.97 -4.50
N LEU A 144 24.91 -6.55 -5.27
CA LEU A 144 24.19 -5.86 -6.35
C LEU A 144 25.15 -5.15 -7.34
N GLY A 145 26.29 -5.77 -7.61
CA GLY A 145 27.34 -5.25 -8.49
C GLY A 145 28.22 -4.15 -7.88
N ALA A 146 28.11 -3.88 -6.57
CA ALA A 146 29.00 -2.94 -5.90
C ALA A 146 30.41 -3.53 -5.74
N PRO A 147 31.47 -2.69 -5.79
CA PRO A 147 32.86 -3.17 -5.72
C PRO A 147 33.24 -3.75 -4.36
N ASN A 148 32.56 -3.35 -3.28
CA ASN A 148 32.79 -3.84 -1.92
C ASN A 148 31.52 -3.73 -1.06
N ALA A 149 31.52 -4.42 0.09
CA ALA A 149 30.41 -4.45 1.04
C ALA A 149 30.06 -3.04 1.57
N ALA A 150 31.05 -2.18 1.81
CA ALA A 150 30.83 -0.81 2.28
C ALA A 150 30.07 0.04 1.25
N SER A 151 30.41 -0.07 -0.03
CA SER A 151 29.72 0.59 -1.13
C SER A 151 28.29 0.06 -1.29
N CYS A 152 28.10 -1.25 -1.12
CA CYS A 152 26.76 -1.86 -1.07
C CYS A 152 25.90 -1.27 0.05
N PHE A 153 26.44 -1.23 1.27
CA PHE A 153 25.78 -0.65 2.43
C PHE A 153 25.42 0.82 2.18
N ALA A 154 26.38 1.66 1.76
CA ALA A 154 26.14 3.08 1.53
C ALA A 154 25.02 3.31 0.49
N ARG A 155 24.99 2.51 -0.57
CA ARG A 155 23.95 2.59 -1.61
C ARG A 155 22.58 2.18 -1.08
N LEU A 156 22.48 1.04 -0.40
CA LEU A 156 21.22 0.57 0.17
C LEU A 156 20.72 1.51 1.27
N SER A 157 21.60 1.95 2.15
CA SER A 157 21.32 2.94 3.20
C SER A 157 20.76 4.24 2.63
N ASN A 158 21.41 4.80 1.60
CA ASN A 158 20.92 5.99 0.91
C ASN A 158 19.57 5.76 0.22
N LYS A 159 19.37 4.60 -0.40
CA LYS A 159 18.09 4.26 -1.05
C LYS A 159 16.95 4.14 -0.05
N ILE A 160 17.16 3.47 1.07
CA ILE A 160 16.18 3.38 2.15
C ILE A 160 15.88 4.77 2.72
N ASN A 161 16.91 5.59 3.00
CA ASN A 161 16.74 6.97 3.46
C ASN A 161 15.86 7.80 2.51
N LEU A 162 16.13 7.74 1.21
CA LEU A 162 15.35 8.47 0.21
C LEU A 162 13.91 7.96 0.12
N ALA A 163 13.71 6.64 0.15
CA ALA A 163 12.38 6.05 0.12
C ALA A 163 11.55 6.42 1.36
N VAL A 164 12.14 6.35 2.56
CA VAL A 164 11.50 6.76 3.81
C VAL A 164 11.15 8.25 3.79
N ARG A 165 12.07 9.12 3.34
CA ARG A 165 11.79 10.56 3.22
C ARG A 165 10.66 10.85 2.24
N ALA A 166 10.56 10.11 1.13
CA ALA A 166 9.47 10.27 0.17
C ALA A 166 8.11 9.93 0.82
N HIS A 167 8.01 8.83 1.58
CA HIS A 167 6.78 8.48 2.29
C HIS A 167 6.45 9.45 3.43
N GLN A 168 7.45 9.94 4.17
CA GLN A 168 7.25 10.99 5.17
C GLN A 168 6.71 12.27 4.51
N GLN A 169 7.24 12.65 3.35
CA GLN A 169 6.75 13.82 2.62
C GLN A 169 5.31 13.64 2.15
N GLN A 170 4.91 12.44 1.72
CA GLN A 170 3.52 12.12 1.38
C GLN A 170 2.59 12.20 2.60
N TYR A 171 3.06 11.74 3.76
CA TYR A 171 2.30 11.81 5.01
C TYR A 171 2.14 13.24 5.53
N TYR A 172 3.23 14.01 5.60
CA TYR A 172 3.21 15.40 6.10
C TYR A 172 2.63 16.41 5.11
N ASN A 173 2.43 16.02 3.84
CA ASN A 173 1.72 16.80 2.84
C ASN A 173 0.50 16.02 2.36
N PRO A 174 -0.49 15.78 3.25
CA PRO A 174 -1.55 14.84 3.01
C PRO A 174 -2.47 15.35 1.89
N VAL A 175 -2.78 14.44 0.97
CA VAL A 175 -3.92 14.60 0.07
C VAL A 175 -5.13 14.02 0.79
N LEU A 176 -6.10 14.87 1.08
CA LEU A 176 -7.36 14.51 1.71
C LEU A 176 -8.39 14.16 0.64
N THR A 177 -9.05 13.03 0.81
CA THR A 177 -10.12 12.55 -0.06
C THR A 177 -11.38 12.35 0.76
N CYS A 178 -12.53 12.77 0.23
CA CYS A 178 -13.81 12.49 0.87
C CYS A 178 -14.12 10.99 0.84
N ASP A 179 -14.53 10.44 1.97
CA ASP A 179 -14.97 9.03 2.07
C ASP A 179 -16.27 8.74 1.31
N ASP A 180 -17.14 9.74 1.14
CA ASP A 180 -18.33 9.62 0.31
C ASP A 180 -17.97 9.42 -1.18
N ALA A 181 -18.19 8.20 -1.68
CA ALA A 181 -17.94 7.80 -3.07
C ALA A 181 -18.68 8.66 -4.10
N SER A 182 -19.81 9.28 -3.72
CA SER A 182 -20.55 10.21 -4.61
C SER A 182 -19.94 11.61 -4.67
N CYS A 183 -19.13 11.98 -3.68
CA CYS A 183 -18.52 13.30 -3.57
C CYS A 183 -17.20 13.37 -4.36
N GLY A 184 -16.28 12.43 -4.12
CA GLY A 184 -14.98 12.38 -4.79
C GLY A 184 -14.11 13.64 -4.61
N PHE A 185 -14.40 14.48 -3.61
CA PHE A 185 -13.68 15.72 -3.38
C PHE A 185 -12.25 15.45 -2.86
N ILE A 186 -11.26 16.03 -3.52
CA ILE A 186 -9.84 15.88 -3.19
C ILE A 186 -9.25 17.27 -2.90
N THR A 187 -8.56 17.41 -1.78
CA THR A 187 -7.96 18.69 -1.35
C THR A 187 -6.73 18.46 -0.48
N ARG A 188 -5.91 19.49 -0.30
CA ARG A 188 -4.85 19.53 0.74
C ARG A 188 -5.20 20.46 1.89
N GLN A 189 -6.31 21.18 1.78
CA GLN A 189 -6.78 22.09 2.82
C GLN A 189 -7.65 21.29 3.79
N GLN A 190 -7.43 21.50 5.08
CA GLN A 190 -8.26 20.92 6.13
C GLN A 190 -9.27 21.95 6.60
N SER A 191 -10.52 21.52 6.79
CA SER A 191 -11.57 22.38 7.34
C SER A 191 -11.27 22.74 8.80
N VAL A 192 -11.64 23.95 9.22
CA VAL A 192 -11.64 24.33 10.64
C VAL A 192 -12.63 23.51 11.47
N LEU A 193 -13.62 22.88 10.81
CA LEU A 193 -14.55 21.93 11.42
C LEU A 193 -13.99 20.50 11.45
N GLY A 194 -12.66 20.36 11.42
CA GLY A 194 -11.97 19.08 11.48
C GLY A 194 -12.07 18.29 10.18
N ALA A 195 -12.61 17.06 10.26
CA ALA A 195 -12.66 16.13 9.14
C ALA A 195 -13.86 16.35 8.20
N ASN A 196 -14.68 17.38 8.38
CA ASN A 196 -15.86 17.55 7.52
C ASN A 196 -15.48 17.93 6.09
N CYS A 197 -16.14 17.32 5.11
CA CYS A 197 -15.96 17.67 3.70
C CYS A 197 -16.34 19.14 3.44
N MET A 198 -15.51 19.84 2.68
CA MET A 198 -15.71 21.25 2.32
C MET A 198 -16.51 21.42 1.03
N ASN A 199 -16.81 20.33 0.32
CA ASN A 199 -17.61 20.40 -0.89
C ASN A 199 -19.07 20.73 -0.54
N SER A 200 -19.60 21.82 -1.10
CA SER A 200 -20.95 22.33 -0.80
C SER A 200 -22.07 21.34 -1.15
N GLY A 201 -21.83 20.42 -2.09
CA GLY A 201 -22.76 19.36 -2.47
C GLY A 201 -22.69 18.09 -1.62
N CYS A 202 -21.74 17.99 -0.69
CA CYS A 202 -21.52 16.78 0.10
C CYS A 202 -22.45 16.74 1.32
N ARG A 203 -23.18 15.64 1.49
CA ARG A 203 -24.16 15.45 2.58
C ARG A 203 -23.53 14.80 3.81
N GLY A 204 -22.40 15.34 4.28
CA GLY A 204 -21.76 14.91 5.52
C GLY A 204 -20.64 13.87 5.38
N GLY A 205 -20.02 13.75 4.20
CA GLY A 205 -18.79 12.98 4.04
C GLY A 205 -17.64 13.57 4.85
N ARG A 206 -16.68 12.71 5.22
CA ARG A 206 -15.48 13.07 5.97
C ARG A 206 -14.25 12.97 5.07
N LEU A 207 -13.39 13.98 5.18
CA LEU A 207 -12.07 13.99 4.57
C LEU A 207 -11.13 13.07 5.36
N ARG A 208 -10.52 12.13 4.66
CA ARG A 208 -9.48 11.24 5.19
C ARG A 208 -8.20 11.41 4.39
N ALA A 209 -7.06 11.28 5.05
CA ALA A 209 -5.78 11.27 4.36
C ALA A 209 -5.69 10.01 3.47
N ALA A 210 -5.39 10.20 2.19
CA ALA A 210 -5.17 9.07 1.28
C ALA A 210 -3.99 8.20 1.75
N PHE A 211 -2.99 8.82 2.38
CA PHE A 211 -1.85 8.18 3.04
C PHE A 211 -1.88 8.52 4.53
N ASP A 212 -2.37 7.58 5.33
CA ASP A 212 -2.58 7.73 6.77
C ASP A 212 -1.35 7.26 7.58
N GLU A 213 -1.42 7.46 8.89
CA GLU A 213 -0.41 7.04 9.84
C GLU A 213 -0.20 5.52 9.84
N LYS A 214 -1.27 4.75 9.61
CA LYS A 214 -1.25 3.28 9.55
C LYS A 214 -0.41 2.82 8.37
N LYS A 215 -0.64 3.37 7.17
CA LYS A 215 0.14 3.09 5.96
C LYS A 215 1.60 3.48 6.12
N LEU A 216 1.89 4.66 6.68
CA LEU A 216 3.28 5.07 6.93
C LEU A 216 4.00 4.09 7.87
N TYR A 217 3.38 3.76 9.01
CA TYR A 217 3.99 2.85 9.97
C TYR A 217 4.17 1.45 9.39
N ASN A 218 3.18 0.94 8.65
CA ASN A 218 3.27 -0.35 8.00
C ASN A 218 4.37 -0.38 6.92
N GLN A 219 4.55 0.71 6.17
CA GLN A 219 5.66 0.88 5.21
C GLN A 219 7.04 0.86 5.88
N LEU A 220 7.18 1.50 7.05
CA LEU A 220 8.42 1.43 7.83
C LEU A 220 8.70 0.02 8.36
N LYS A 221 7.66 -0.69 8.83
CA LYS A 221 7.76 -2.09 9.25
C LYS A 221 8.06 -3.05 8.11
N TYR A 222 7.63 -2.74 6.89
CA TYR A 222 8.04 -3.44 5.68
C TYR A 222 9.54 -3.28 5.44
N TYR A 223 10.08 -2.05 5.51
CA TYR A 223 11.54 -1.89 5.39
C TYR A 223 12.32 -2.61 6.49
N GLU A 224 11.80 -2.66 7.71
CA GLU A 224 12.40 -3.43 8.81
C GLU A 224 12.41 -4.94 8.50
N SER A 225 11.33 -5.47 7.91
CA SER A 225 11.22 -6.89 7.59
C SER A 225 12.21 -7.34 6.51
N LEU A 226 12.58 -6.45 5.59
CA LEU A 226 13.53 -6.75 4.50
C LEU A 226 14.96 -6.98 4.97
N VAL A 227 15.36 -6.41 6.12
CA VAL A 227 16.76 -6.41 6.60
C VAL A 227 16.95 -7.23 7.88
N ASP A 228 15.89 -7.87 8.37
CA ASP A 228 15.91 -8.62 9.61
C ASP A 228 16.31 -10.09 9.39
N GLU A 229 17.61 -10.38 9.52
CA GLU A 229 18.19 -11.72 9.35
C GLU A 229 17.52 -12.82 10.19
N PRO A 230 17.42 -12.72 11.54
CA PRO A 230 16.82 -13.79 12.34
C PRO A 230 15.35 -14.01 11.97
N ARG A 231 14.59 -12.94 11.70
CA ARG A 231 13.18 -13.07 11.25
C ARG A 231 13.08 -13.77 9.90
N ALA A 232 13.99 -13.48 8.97
CA ALA A 232 14.00 -14.11 7.65
C ALA A 232 14.36 -15.60 7.73
N LEU A 233 15.27 -15.99 8.63
CA LEU A 233 15.60 -17.39 8.89
C LEU A 233 14.41 -18.18 9.44
N THR A 234 13.74 -17.68 10.48
CA THR A 234 12.55 -18.32 11.06
C THR A 234 11.46 -18.51 10.00
N LYS A 235 11.21 -17.49 9.17
CA LYS A 235 10.23 -17.60 8.08
C LYS A 235 10.57 -18.63 7.01
N LEU A 236 11.84 -18.75 6.63
CA LEU A 236 12.26 -19.79 5.69
C LEU A 236 12.02 -21.18 6.25
N GLN A 237 12.23 -21.37 7.56
CA GLN A 237 11.97 -22.63 8.25
C GLN A 237 10.47 -22.92 8.33
N ASP A 238 9.66 -21.93 8.74
CA ASP A 238 8.20 -22.08 8.90
C ASP A 238 7.49 -22.34 7.57
N SER A 239 7.98 -21.75 6.48
CA SER A 239 7.43 -21.94 5.13
C SER A 239 7.84 -23.27 4.47
N GLY A 240 8.63 -24.11 5.15
CA GLY A 240 9.19 -25.33 4.55
C GLY A 240 10.11 -25.02 3.36
N GLY A 241 10.71 -23.82 3.35
CA GLY A 241 11.56 -23.33 2.29
C GLY A 241 12.89 -24.08 2.22
N PRO A 242 13.68 -23.84 1.15
CA PRO A 242 14.97 -24.48 1.00
C PRO A 242 15.94 -24.04 2.09
N THR A 243 16.91 -24.90 2.41
CA THR A 243 17.93 -24.61 3.41
C THR A 243 18.58 -23.23 3.15
N PRO A 244 18.66 -22.35 4.16
CA PRO A 244 19.23 -21.02 3.99
C PRO A 244 20.72 -21.12 3.62
N THR A 245 21.13 -20.44 2.55
CA THR A 245 22.54 -20.28 2.22
C THR A 245 23.21 -19.47 3.33
N PRO A 246 24.33 -19.93 3.90
CA PRO A 246 25.02 -19.18 4.93
C PRO A 246 25.46 -17.83 4.34
N LEU A 247 25.07 -16.75 5.02
CA LEU A 247 25.55 -15.41 4.70
C LEU A 247 27.05 -15.34 5.00
N THR A 248 27.78 -14.66 4.13
CA THR A 248 29.18 -14.32 4.41
C THR A 248 29.26 -13.30 5.55
N SER A 249 30.40 -13.25 6.25
CA SER A 249 30.60 -12.30 7.36
C SER A 249 30.32 -10.85 6.94
N ASP A 250 30.68 -10.48 5.71
CA ASP A 250 30.46 -9.13 5.19
C ASP A 250 28.98 -8.84 4.94
N GLU A 251 28.22 -9.81 4.42
CA GLU A 251 26.79 -9.68 4.19
C GLU A 251 26.02 -9.53 5.51
N SER A 252 26.34 -10.33 6.53
CA SER A 252 25.74 -10.19 7.87
C SER A 252 26.05 -8.82 8.49
N ILE A 253 27.25 -8.28 8.29
CA ILE A 253 27.59 -6.92 8.75
C ILE A 253 26.73 -5.88 8.03
N VAL A 254 26.60 -5.98 6.70
CA VAL A 254 25.76 -5.04 5.91
C VAL A 254 24.32 -5.07 6.40
N PHE A 255 23.71 -6.25 6.54
CA PHE A 255 22.35 -6.39 7.07
C PHE A 255 22.22 -5.86 8.50
N GLY A 256 23.20 -6.14 9.37
CA GLY A 256 23.21 -5.63 10.74
C GLY A 256 23.23 -4.10 10.83
N LEU A 257 24.00 -3.44 9.95
CA LEU A 257 24.04 -1.98 9.86
C LEU A 257 22.73 -1.41 9.32
N LEU A 258 22.16 -2.01 8.27
CA LEU A 258 20.88 -1.59 7.70
C LEU A 258 19.73 -1.77 8.71
N LYS A 259 19.71 -2.90 9.44
CA LYS A 259 18.73 -3.16 10.49
C LYS A 259 18.79 -2.10 11.59
N ARG A 260 19.99 -1.72 12.02
CA ARG A 260 20.16 -0.65 13.03
C ARG A 260 19.58 0.68 12.54
N GLN A 261 19.92 1.07 11.32
CA GLN A 261 19.41 2.29 10.70
C GLN A 261 17.88 2.29 10.59
N VAL A 262 17.28 1.22 10.07
CA VAL A 262 15.82 1.14 9.91
C VAL A 262 15.11 1.10 11.26
N LYS A 263 15.66 0.38 12.24
CA LYS A 263 15.11 0.33 13.60
C LYS A 263 15.11 1.72 14.25
N GLU A 264 16.15 2.51 14.05
CA GLU A 264 16.19 3.90 14.50
C GLU A 264 15.09 4.75 13.86
N MET A 265 14.87 4.62 12.54
CA MET A 265 13.78 5.30 11.84
C MET A 265 12.40 4.90 12.37
N VAL A 266 12.18 3.61 12.63
CA VAL A 266 10.93 3.10 13.21
C VAL A 266 10.74 3.60 14.64
N ASN A 267 11.79 3.63 15.45
CA ASN A 267 11.75 4.10 16.84
C ASN A 267 11.46 5.60 16.95
N ASN A 268 11.89 6.38 15.95
CA ASN A 268 11.57 7.81 15.86
C ASN A 268 10.09 8.06 15.47
N SER A 269 9.37 7.04 15.03
CA SER A 269 7.92 7.13 14.81
C SER A 269 7.18 7.06 16.14
N ALA A 270 6.33 8.06 16.41
CA ALA A 270 5.51 8.14 17.63
C ALA A 270 4.58 6.92 17.82
N TYR A 271 4.20 6.26 16.73
CA TYR A 271 3.28 5.12 16.73
C TYR A 271 3.94 3.77 17.08
N ASN A 272 5.27 3.71 17.22
CA ASN A 272 5.95 2.50 17.68
C ASN A 272 5.85 2.30 19.21
N TRP A 273 5.58 3.37 19.96
CA TRP A 273 5.57 3.36 21.42
C TRP A 273 4.18 3.60 21.98
N ILE A 274 3.61 2.58 22.62
CA ILE A 274 2.44 2.75 23.48
C ILE A 274 2.97 3.01 24.89
N ARG A 275 2.71 4.21 25.43
CA ARG A 275 3.17 4.56 26.79
C ARG A 275 2.52 3.60 27.79
N PRO A 276 3.28 2.85 28.60
CA PRO A 276 2.70 1.94 29.59
C PRO A 276 1.78 2.64 30.59
N SER A 277 2.05 3.92 30.88
CA SER A 277 1.20 4.76 31.73
C SER A 277 -0.22 4.97 31.19
N LEU A 278 -0.41 4.86 29.87
CA LEU A 278 -1.74 4.88 29.25
C LEU A 278 -2.58 3.72 29.78
N TRP A 279 -1.99 2.52 29.87
CA TRP A 279 -2.69 1.32 30.33
C TRP A 279 -2.91 1.31 31.83
N ALA A 280 -1.97 1.84 32.61
CA ALA A 280 -2.15 2.01 34.05
C ALA A 280 -3.33 2.94 34.39
N ALA A 281 -3.60 3.94 33.54
CA ALA A 281 -4.75 4.83 33.69
C ALA A 281 -6.09 4.19 33.27
N VAL A 282 -6.06 3.28 32.27
CA VAL A 282 -7.27 2.64 31.73
C VAL A 282 -7.66 1.37 32.51
N PHE A 283 -6.70 0.58 32.94
CA PHE A 283 -6.93 -0.72 33.58
C PHE A 283 -6.59 -0.75 35.08
N GLY A 284 -6.11 0.38 35.63
CA GLY A 284 -5.59 0.45 36.99
C GLY A 284 -4.25 -0.28 37.12
N THR A 285 -3.45 0.13 38.09
CA THR A 285 -2.25 -0.61 38.48
C THR A 285 -2.68 -1.89 39.18
N SER A 286 -2.66 -3.04 38.49
CA SER A 286 -2.58 -4.32 39.20
C SER A 286 -1.23 -4.33 39.91
N SER A 287 -1.28 -4.23 41.24
CA SER A 287 -0.15 -4.44 42.16
C SER A 287 0.57 -5.76 41.90
#